data_AF-A0A1F2UVZ4-F1
#
_entry.id   AF-A0A1F2UVZ4-F1
#
_cell.length_a   1.000
_cell.length_b   1.000
_cell.length_c   1.000
_cell.angle_alpha   90.00
_cell.angle_beta   90.00
_cell.angle_gamma   90.00
#
_symmetry.space_group_name_H-M   'P 1'
#
loop_
_entity.id
_entity.type
_entity.pdbx_description
1 polymer ?
#
loop_
_entity_poly.entity_id
_entity_poly.type
_entity_poly.pdbx_seq_one_letter_code
_entity_poly.pdbx_strand_id
1 'polypeptide(L)'
;MKTRTRLCVVLSLVFLTGTPLYAPASDVDNVKEFRARVEEYAMLHRSVEGKLPALPQKATSDQIAAHQQGLAEAIRTARSKAKRGDVFSKAKDYFRRAIAAEFKGKAGLTARQTIQEGNPANEASGGPIILSVNAGYPPEASLSAMPPTLLLRLPPLPDELNYRFVGRHLILHDTDADIIVDFILNVAP
;
A
#
# COMPACT_ATOMS: atom_id res chain seq x y z
N MET A 1 46.92 -25.23 56.32
CA MET A 1 46.44 -23.92 55.82
C MET A 1 47.17 -23.56 54.53
N LYS A 2 46.53 -23.73 53.37
CA LYS A 2 46.96 -23.15 52.08
C LYS A 2 45.71 -22.92 51.22
N THR A 3 45.50 -21.66 50.88
CA THR A 3 44.27 -21.04 50.39
C THR A 3 43.98 -21.45 48.94
N ARG A 4 42.75 -21.87 48.64
CA ARG A 4 42.28 -22.15 47.28
C ARG A 4 41.69 -20.88 46.68
N THR A 5 42.40 -20.23 45.77
CA THR A 5 41.88 -19.11 44.98
C THR A 5 40.95 -19.64 43.91
N ARG A 6 39.64 -19.36 44.01
CA ARG A 6 38.65 -19.63 42.95
C ARG A 6 38.54 -18.39 42.06
N LEU A 7 38.92 -18.53 40.79
CA LEU A 7 38.74 -17.52 39.76
C LEU A 7 37.29 -17.58 39.26
N CYS A 8 36.45 -16.62 39.66
CA CYS A 8 35.11 -16.45 39.09
C CYS A 8 35.22 -15.69 37.76
N VAL A 9 35.10 -16.40 36.65
CA VAL A 9 34.85 -15.80 35.34
C VAL A 9 33.37 -15.43 35.28
N VAL A 10 33.07 -14.15 35.41
CA VAL A 10 31.71 -13.62 35.19
C VAL A 10 31.55 -13.42 33.68
N LEU A 11 30.95 -14.41 33.02
CA LEU A 11 30.55 -14.31 31.62
C LEU A 11 29.28 -13.45 31.55
N SER A 12 29.45 -12.14 31.35
CA SER A 12 28.34 -11.22 31.14
C SER A 12 27.70 -11.48 29.78
N LEU A 13 26.63 -12.28 29.76
CA LEU A 13 25.77 -12.46 28.59
C LEU A 13 24.97 -11.15 28.38
N VAL A 14 25.42 -10.32 27.45
CA VAL A 14 24.64 -9.18 26.97
C VAL A 14 23.50 -9.75 26.10
N PHE A 15 22.34 -9.98 26.70
CA PHE A 15 21.13 -10.24 25.94
C PHE A 15 20.73 -8.95 25.23
N LEU A 16 21.00 -8.90 23.92
CA LEU A 16 20.38 -7.93 23.02
C LEU A 16 18.88 -8.30 22.96
N THR A 17 18.08 -7.81 23.89
CA THR A 17 16.62 -7.93 23.82
C THR A 17 16.13 -6.98 22.74
N GLY A 18 16.26 -7.40 21.48
CA GLY A 18 15.46 -6.84 20.40
C GLY A 18 14.01 -7.19 20.73
N THR A 19 13.24 -6.22 21.24
CA THR A 19 11.80 -6.39 21.37
C THR A 19 11.27 -6.75 19.99
N PRO A 20 10.71 -7.96 19.77
CA PRO A 20 9.99 -8.21 18.54
C PRO A 20 8.91 -7.13 18.45
N LEU A 21 8.81 -6.47 17.31
CA LEU A 21 7.71 -5.56 17.00
C LEU A 21 6.44 -6.41 16.95
N TYR A 22 5.86 -6.70 18.11
CA TYR A 22 4.58 -7.37 18.21
C TYR A 22 3.54 -6.37 17.75
N ALA A 23 2.88 -6.64 16.61
CA ALA A 23 1.76 -5.85 16.19
C ALA A 23 0.70 -5.90 17.32
N PRO A 24 0.15 -4.76 17.77
CA PRO A 24 -0.88 -4.77 18.80
C PRO A 24 -2.02 -5.70 18.38
N ALA A 25 -2.68 -6.37 19.34
CA ALA A 25 -3.75 -7.32 19.03
C ALA A 25 -4.86 -6.73 18.14
N SER A 26 -5.12 -5.43 18.28
CA SER A 26 -6.07 -4.69 17.42
C SER A 26 -5.68 -4.70 15.94
N ASP A 27 -4.41 -4.86 15.58
CA ASP A 27 -3.97 -4.94 14.19
C ASP A 27 -4.43 -6.20 13.51
N VAL A 28 -4.53 -7.32 14.23
CA VAL A 28 -5.04 -8.57 13.66
C VAL A 28 -6.48 -8.38 13.19
N ASP A 29 -7.33 -7.83 14.05
CA ASP A 29 -8.74 -7.57 13.73
C ASP A 29 -8.89 -6.49 12.66
N ASN A 30 -8.13 -5.41 12.75
CA ASN A 30 -8.17 -4.32 11.77
C ASN A 30 -7.70 -4.78 10.39
N VAL A 31 -6.64 -5.59 10.30
CA VAL A 31 -6.14 -6.15 9.03
C VAL A 31 -7.13 -7.17 8.48
N LYS A 32 -7.78 -7.97 9.33
CA LYS A 32 -8.86 -8.87 8.90
C LYS A 32 -10.02 -8.10 8.28
N GLU A 33 -10.45 -7.00 8.91
CA GLU A 33 -11.50 -6.11 8.37
C GLU A 33 -11.07 -5.47 7.05
N PHE A 34 -9.83 -4.99 6.94
CA PHE A 34 -9.26 -4.47 5.69
C PHE A 34 -9.34 -5.49 4.56
N ARG A 35 -8.92 -6.74 4.81
CA ARG A 35 -8.99 -7.81 3.80
C ARG A 35 -10.42 -8.09 3.34
N ALA A 36 -11.40 -8.04 4.26
CA ALA A 36 -12.80 -8.21 3.89
C ALA A 36 -13.30 -7.07 2.99
N ARG A 37 -12.93 -5.82 3.28
CA ARG A 37 -13.29 -4.65 2.47
C ARG A 37 -12.61 -4.65 1.09
N VAL A 38 -11.38 -5.17 1.01
CA VAL A 38 -10.66 -5.39 -0.25
C VAL A 38 -11.36 -6.45 -1.10
N GLU A 39 -11.77 -7.58 -0.50
CA GLU A 39 -12.52 -8.61 -1.24
C GLU A 39 -13.90 -8.09 -1.69
N GLU A 40 -14.58 -7.31 -0.85
CA GLU A 40 -15.84 -6.65 -1.22
C GLU A 40 -15.66 -5.73 -2.43
N TYR A 41 -14.55 -4.98 -2.49
CA TYR A 41 -14.20 -4.20 -3.66
C TYR A 41 -13.97 -5.07 -4.90
N ALA A 42 -13.16 -6.13 -4.79
CA ALA A 42 -12.86 -7.01 -5.92
C ALA A 42 -14.11 -7.71 -6.46
N MET A 43 -15.03 -8.14 -5.58
CA MET A 43 -16.33 -8.68 -6.00
C MET A 43 -17.17 -7.63 -6.73
N LEU A 44 -17.19 -6.38 -6.26
CA LEU A 44 -17.87 -5.28 -6.94
C LEU A 44 -17.26 -5.05 -8.34
N HIS A 45 -15.93 -4.96 -8.41
CA HIS A 45 -15.17 -4.79 -9.65
C HIS A 45 -15.57 -5.85 -10.67
N ARG A 46 -15.37 -7.14 -10.34
CA ARG A 46 -15.69 -8.26 -11.24
C ARG A 46 -17.16 -8.27 -11.68
N SER A 47 -18.07 -7.88 -10.78
CA SER A 47 -19.51 -7.79 -11.06
C SER A 47 -19.86 -6.68 -12.06
N VAL A 48 -19.19 -5.53 -12.00
CA VAL A 48 -19.42 -4.45 -12.98
C VAL A 48 -18.68 -4.71 -14.28
N GLU A 49 -17.46 -5.25 -14.23
CA GLU A 49 -16.67 -5.60 -15.41
C GLU A 49 -17.36 -6.71 -16.23
N GLY A 50 -17.91 -7.74 -15.58
CA GLY A 50 -18.64 -8.82 -16.26
C GLY A 50 -19.90 -8.38 -17.01
N LYS A 51 -20.32 -7.11 -16.87
CA LYS A 51 -21.43 -6.51 -17.63
C LYS A 51 -20.96 -5.67 -18.82
N LEU A 52 -19.65 -5.43 -18.94
CA LEU A 52 -19.06 -4.71 -20.05
C LEU A 52 -18.82 -5.64 -21.25
N PRO A 53 -18.74 -5.09 -22.46
CA PRO A 53 -18.29 -5.86 -23.62
C PRO A 53 -16.89 -6.41 -23.37
N ALA A 54 -16.74 -7.73 -23.46
CA ALA A 54 -15.45 -8.38 -23.27
C ALA A 54 -14.41 -7.89 -24.30
N LEU A 55 -13.18 -7.68 -23.85
CA LEU A 55 -12.06 -7.37 -24.74
C LEU A 55 -11.74 -8.57 -25.65
N PRO A 56 -11.56 -8.36 -26.97
CA PRO A 56 -11.11 -9.42 -27.85
C PRO A 56 -9.66 -9.82 -27.52
N GLN A 57 -9.29 -11.07 -27.81
CA GLN A 57 -7.95 -11.60 -27.50
C GLN A 57 -6.80 -10.78 -28.11
N LYS A 58 -7.05 -10.08 -29.22
CA LYS A 58 -6.13 -9.15 -29.89
C LYS A 58 -6.69 -7.74 -29.89
N ALA A 59 -6.99 -7.22 -28.70
CA ALA A 59 -7.49 -5.87 -28.54
C ALA A 59 -6.45 -4.83 -29.00
N THR A 60 -6.92 -3.79 -29.69
CA THR A 60 -6.10 -2.62 -30.00
C THR A 60 -5.95 -1.74 -28.75
N SER A 61 -4.96 -0.84 -28.74
CA SER A 61 -4.78 0.11 -27.65
C SER A 61 -6.04 0.96 -27.39
N ASP A 62 -6.74 1.37 -28.45
CA ASP A 62 -7.98 2.14 -28.34
C ASP A 62 -9.11 1.32 -27.70
N GLN A 63 -9.20 0.02 -28.01
CA GLN A 63 -10.18 -0.87 -27.38
C GLN A 63 -9.89 -1.08 -25.89
N ILE A 64 -8.62 -1.23 -25.53
CA ILE A 64 -8.18 -1.35 -24.13
C ILE A 64 -8.52 -0.06 -23.37
N ALA A 65 -8.17 1.11 -23.93
CA ALA A 65 -8.46 2.40 -23.33
C ALA A 65 -9.97 2.64 -23.15
N ALA A 66 -10.78 2.30 -24.15
CA ALA A 66 -12.23 2.41 -24.08
C ALA A 66 -12.83 1.48 -23.00
N HIS A 67 -12.31 0.25 -22.88
CA HIS A 67 -12.73 -0.69 -21.85
C HIS A 67 -12.37 -0.18 -20.44
N GLN A 68 -11.13 0.25 -20.23
CA GLN A 68 -10.66 0.84 -18.97
C GLN A 68 -11.53 2.04 -18.57
N GLN A 69 -11.84 2.94 -19.51
CA GLN A 69 -12.72 4.10 -19.25
C GLN A 69 -14.14 3.66 -18.87
N GLY A 70 -14.73 2.72 -19.62
CA GLY A 70 -16.06 2.19 -19.33
C GLY A 70 -16.15 1.52 -17.96
N LEU A 71 -15.11 0.77 -17.59
CA LEU A 71 -14.98 0.15 -16.26
C LEU A 71 -14.84 1.19 -15.15
N ALA A 72 -14.01 2.21 -15.34
CA ALA A 72 -13.87 3.32 -14.39
C ALA A 72 -15.21 4.03 -14.14
N GLU A 73 -15.99 4.29 -15.20
CA GLU A 73 -17.32 4.92 -15.11
C GLU A 73 -18.34 4.02 -14.39
N ALA A 74 -18.34 2.72 -14.70
CA ALA A 74 -19.21 1.75 -14.04
C ALA A 74 -18.90 1.62 -12.54
N ILE A 75 -17.61 1.54 -12.18
CA ILE A 75 -17.17 1.49 -10.78
C ILE A 75 -17.52 2.80 -10.06
N ARG A 76 -17.27 3.97 -10.67
CA ARG A 76 -17.65 5.29 -10.10
C ARG A 76 -19.14 5.35 -9.79
N THR A 77 -19.98 4.84 -10.69
CA THR A 77 -21.44 4.80 -10.51
C THR A 77 -21.81 3.89 -9.33
N ALA A 78 -21.27 2.68 -9.30
CA ALA A 78 -21.52 1.72 -8.24
C ALA A 78 -20.98 2.18 -6.87
N ARG A 79 -19.91 2.98 -6.87
CA ARG A 79 -19.24 3.54 -5.69
C ARG A 79 -19.51 5.04 -5.52
N SER A 80 -20.65 5.55 -5.98
CA SER A 80 -20.97 7.00 -5.93
C SER A 80 -20.93 7.62 -4.53
N LYS A 81 -21.05 6.79 -3.48
CA LYS A 81 -20.99 7.21 -2.07
C LYS A 81 -19.66 6.90 -1.38
N ALA A 82 -18.68 6.34 -2.10
CA ALA A 82 -17.41 5.94 -1.51
C ALA A 82 -16.60 7.15 -1.04
N LYS A 83 -15.92 6.98 0.10
CA LYS A 83 -15.15 8.00 0.78
C LYS A 83 -13.80 7.46 1.20
N ARG A 84 -12.86 8.37 1.39
CA ARG A 84 -11.53 8.02 1.92
C ARG A 84 -11.67 7.35 3.29
N GLY A 85 -11.02 6.20 3.44
CA GLY A 85 -11.05 5.37 4.62
C GLY A 85 -12.12 4.27 4.58
N ASP A 86 -12.93 4.18 3.53
CA ASP A 86 -13.92 3.10 3.39
C ASP A 86 -13.27 1.73 3.19
N VAL A 87 -12.01 1.64 2.77
CA VAL A 87 -11.29 0.37 2.66
C VAL A 87 -10.25 0.26 3.77
N PHE A 88 -9.34 1.23 3.90
CA PHE A 88 -8.28 1.21 4.90
C PHE A 88 -8.81 1.31 6.34
N SER A 89 -9.93 2.00 6.57
CA SER A 89 -10.63 2.09 7.86
C SER A 89 -9.65 2.26 9.05
N LYS A 90 -9.76 1.39 10.06
CA LYS A 90 -8.87 1.33 11.23
C LYS A 90 -7.51 0.70 10.94
N ALA A 91 -7.38 -0.08 9.87
CA ALA A 91 -6.11 -0.69 9.47
C ALA A 91 -5.07 0.35 9.05
N LYS A 92 -5.47 1.59 8.73
CA LYS A 92 -4.54 2.69 8.38
C LYS A 92 -3.36 2.83 9.35
N ASP A 93 -3.55 2.55 10.64
CA ASP A 93 -2.50 2.68 11.65
C ASP A 93 -1.47 1.54 11.57
N TYR A 94 -1.91 0.34 11.18
CA TYR A 94 -1.02 -0.77 10.84
C TYR A 94 -0.13 -0.39 9.65
N PHE A 95 -0.73 0.12 8.56
CA PHE A 95 0.02 0.57 7.39
C PHE A 95 1.04 1.66 7.73
N ARG A 96 0.64 2.66 8.53
CA ARG A 96 1.58 3.70 9.00
C ARG A 96 2.78 3.14 9.75
N ARG A 97 2.56 2.17 10.64
CA ARG A 97 3.68 1.54 11.38
C ARG A 97 4.56 0.71 10.47
N ALA A 98 3.97 -0.09 9.58
CA ALA A 98 4.72 -0.93 8.64
C ALA A 98 5.61 -0.06 7.72
N ILE A 99 5.04 1.02 7.18
CA ILE A 99 5.75 1.97 6.33
C ILE A 99 6.83 2.72 7.13
N ALA A 100 6.50 3.24 8.32
CA ALA A 100 7.48 3.92 9.17
C ALA A 100 8.65 2.99 9.56
N ALA A 101 8.41 1.69 9.75
CA ALA A 101 9.45 0.71 10.02
C ALA A 101 10.36 0.48 8.81
N GLU A 102 9.82 0.49 7.58
CA GLU A 102 10.59 0.37 6.35
C GLU A 102 11.60 1.51 6.19
N PHE A 103 11.20 2.73 6.56
CA PHE A 103 12.03 3.92 6.41
C PHE A 103 13.09 4.13 7.49
N LYS A 104 13.26 3.18 8.41
CA LYS A 104 14.28 3.22 9.47
C LYS A 104 15.60 2.60 9.02
N GLY A 105 16.71 3.16 9.52
CA GLY A 105 18.05 2.64 9.31
C GLY A 105 18.50 2.65 7.85
N LYS A 106 19.47 1.79 7.50
CA LYS A 106 20.06 1.72 6.15
C LYS A 106 19.04 1.31 5.09
N ALA A 107 18.13 0.38 5.40
CA ALA A 107 17.05 -0.04 4.51
C ALA A 107 16.15 1.14 4.09
N GLY A 108 15.90 2.07 5.03
CA GLY A 108 15.12 3.26 4.75
C GLY A 108 15.74 4.23 3.75
N LEU A 109 17.06 4.20 3.51
CA LEU A 109 17.67 5.02 2.45
C LEU A 109 17.28 4.49 1.07
N THR A 110 17.39 3.17 0.87
CA THR A 110 16.97 2.50 -0.36
C THR A 110 15.47 2.68 -0.60
N ALA A 111 14.64 2.49 0.44
CA ALA A 111 13.19 2.66 0.30
C ALA A 111 12.80 4.09 -0.12
N ARG A 112 13.52 5.13 0.34
CA ARG A 112 13.30 6.53 -0.11
C ARG A 112 13.63 6.70 -1.59
N GLN A 113 14.75 6.16 -2.03
CA GLN A 113 15.15 6.22 -3.44
C GLN A 113 14.10 5.54 -4.33
N THR A 114 13.69 4.33 -3.97
CA THR A 114 12.66 3.58 -4.71
C THR A 114 11.33 4.34 -4.80
N ILE A 115 10.88 4.99 -3.73
CA ILE A 115 9.59 5.70 -3.78
C ILE A 115 9.69 7.02 -4.54
N GLN A 116 10.85 7.68 -4.51
CA GLN A 116 11.09 8.88 -5.32
C GLN A 116 11.14 8.55 -6.82
N GLU A 117 11.58 7.36 -7.19
CA GLU A 117 11.52 6.86 -8.56
C GLU A 117 10.04 6.71 -8.99
N GLY A 118 9.61 7.61 -9.88
CA GLY A 118 8.26 7.60 -10.44
C GLY A 118 7.21 8.39 -9.64
N ASN A 119 7.61 9.14 -8.62
CA ASN A 119 6.70 10.09 -7.97
C ASN A 119 6.45 11.35 -8.84
N PRO A 120 5.26 11.96 -8.74
CA PRO A 120 4.95 13.20 -9.46
C PRO A 120 5.94 14.35 -9.22
N ALA A 121 6.37 15.01 -10.29
CA ALA A 121 7.35 16.11 -10.24
C ALA A 121 6.86 17.35 -9.46
N ASN A 122 5.55 17.53 -9.34
CA ASN A 122 4.97 18.60 -8.54
C ASN A 122 5.29 18.44 -7.04
N GLU A 123 5.45 17.22 -6.52
CA GLU A 123 5.90 17.01 -5.15
C GLU A 123 7.34 17.51 -4.94
N ALA A 124 8.23 17.20 -5.89
CA ALA A 124 9.61 17.69 -5.87
C ALA A 124 9.70 19.22 -5.94
N SER A 125 8.69 19.86 -6.54
CA SER A 125 8.55 21.32 -6.61
C SER A 125 7.77 21.93 -5.43
N GLY A 126 7.36 21.13 -4.44
CA GLY A 126 6.59 21.58 -3.27
C GLY A 126 5.10 21.87 -3.55
N GLY A 127 4.59 21.49 -4.72
CA GLY A 127 3.19 21.61 -5.10
C GLY A 127 2.30 20.53 -4.43
N PRO A 128 1.00 20.82 -4.22
CA PRO A 128 0.10 19.87 -3.58
C PRO A 128 -0.23 18.68 -4.51
N ILE A 129 -0.20 17.47 -3.96
CA ILE A 129 -0.78 16.28 -4.59
C ILE A 129 -2.24 16.17 -4.15
N ILE A 130 -3.17 16.32 -5.09
CA ILE A 130 -4.61 16.23 -4.82
C ILE A 130 -5.08 14.82 -5.17
N LEU A 131 -5.45 14.05 -4.14
CA LEU A 131 -6.03 12.71 -4.30
C LEU A 131 -7.52 12.73 -3.95
N SER A 132 -8.30 11.97 -4.71
CA SER A 132 -9.71 11.74 -4.43
C SER A 132 -10.08 10.28 -4.71
N VAL A 133 -11.01 9.75 -3.91
CA VAL A 133 -11.58 8.41 -4.15
C VAL A 133 -12.35 8.41 -5.47
N ASN A 134 -12.22 7.31 -6.21
CA ASN A 134 -12.72 7.07 -7.56
C ASN A 134 -12.18 8.02 -8.65
N ALA A 135 -11.25 8.93 -8.34
CA ALA A 135 -10.56 9.71 -9.36
C ALA A 135 -9.59 8.83 -10.16
N GLY A 136 -9.28 9.24 -11.38
CA GLY A 136 -8.25 8.57 -12.18
C GLY A 136 -6.90 8.60 -11.48
N TYR A 137 -6.09 7.56 -11.70
CA TYR A 137 -4.72 7.55 -11.23
C TYR A 137 -3.90 8.66 -11.93
N PRO A 138 -3.09 9.44 -11.21
CA PRO A 138 -2.33 10.51 -11.83
C PRO A 138 -1.32 9.96 -12.85
N PRO A 139 -1.35 10.40 -14.12
CA PRO A 139 -0.42 9.91 -15.15
C PRO A 139 1.04 10.25 -14.81
N GLU A 140 1.25 11.36 -14.10
CA GLU A 140 2.54 11.82 -13.58
C GLU A 140 3.18 10.83 -12.58
N ALA A 141 2.37 9.94 -11.99
CA ALA A 141 2.78 8.94 -11.02
C ALA A 141 2.93 7.54 -11.63
N SER A 142 2.81 7.40 -12.97
CA SER A 142 2.72 6.10 -13.67
C SER A 142 3.88 5.13 -13.41
N LEU A 143 5.04 5.63 -12.97
CA LEU A 143 6.22 4.83 -12.65
C LEU A 143 6.42 4.60 -11.14
N SER A 144 5.49 5.03 -10.28
CA SER A 144 5.69 4.97 -8.83
C SER A 144 5.96 3.54 -8.36
N ALA A 145 7.14 3.34 -7.79
CA ALA A 145 7.58 2.04 -7.32
C ALA A 145 7.27 1.80 -5.84
N MET A 146 7.05 0.52 -5.50
CA MET A 146 6.91 0.04 -4.14
C MET A 146 8.18 -0.70 -3.72
N PRO A 147 8.81 -0.36 -2.57
CA PRO A 147 9.93 -1.15 -2.05
C PRO A 147 9.52 -2.62 -1.87
N PRO A 148 10.21 -3.60 -2.48
CA PRO A 148 9.81 -5.01 -2.39
C PRO A 148 9.75 -5.52 -0.93
N THR A 149 10.67 -5.05 -0.09
CA THR A 149 10.74 -5.32 1.34
C THR A 149 9.53 -4.80 2.12
N LEU A 150 8.91 -3.70 1.66
CA LEU A 150 7.66 -3.20 2.22
C LEU A 150 6.48 -4.08 1.80
N LEU A 151 6.39 -4.48 0.53
CA LEU A 151 5.30 -5.33 0.02
C LEU A 151 5.18 -6.64 0.80
N LEU A 152 6.31 -7.25 1.18
CA LEU A 152 6.33 -8.46 2.02
C LEU A 152 5.70 -8.28 3.41
N ARG A 153 5.52 -7.04 3.87
CA ARG A 153 4.93 -6.69 5.17
C ARG A 153 3.50 -6.19 5.05
N LEU A 154 2.99 -5.95 3.85
CA LEU A 154 1.62 -5.49 3.66
C LEU A 154 0.67 -6.69 3.50
N PRO A 155 -0.61 -6.55 3.83
CA PRO A 155 -1.59 -7.59 3.55
C PRO A 155 -1.66 -7.84 2.03
N PRO A 156 -1.81 -9.09 1.58
CA PRO A 156 -1.93 -9.37 0.15
C PRO A 156 -3.19 -8.73 -0.43
N LEU A 157 -3.11 -8.34 -1.69
CA LEU A 157 -4.22 -7.81 -2.49
C LEU A 157 -4.64 -8.84 -3.55
N PRO A 158 -5.90 -8.80 -4.00
CA PRO A 158 -6.33 -9.52 -5.19
C PRO A 158 -5.77 -8.85 -6.45
N ASP A 159 -5.80 -9.56 -7.58
CA ASP A 159 -5.10 -9.16 -8.81
C ASP A 159 -5.53 -7.81 -9.38
N GLU A 160 -6.78 -7.39 -9.11
CA GLU A 160 -7.33 -6.11 -9.58
C GLU A 160 -6.73 -4.89 -8.86
N LEU A 161 -6.01 -5.11 -7.74
CA LEU A 161 -5.57 -4.05 -6.84
C LEU A 161 -4.08 -4.04 -6.60
N ASN A 162 -3.51 -2.84 -6.61
CA ASN A 162 -2.12 -2.57 -6.29
C ASN A 162 -1.95 -1.52 -5.20
N TYR A 163 -0.91 -1.71 -4.38
CA TYR A 163 -0.36 -0.62 -3.60
C TYR A 163 0.54 0.24 -4.48
N ARG A 164 0.39 1.56 -4.35
CA ARG A 164 1.27 2.54 -4.99
C ARG A 164 1.53 3.68 -4.03
N PHE A 165 2.68 4.33 -4.19
CA PHE A 165 2.88 5.66 -3.63
C PHE A 165 2.41 6.71 -4.65
N VAL A 166 1.87 7.81 -4.14
CA VAL A 166 1.76 9.05 -4.91
C VAL A 166 2.30 10.13 -4.00
N GLY A 167 3.56 10.46 -4.25
CA GLY A 167 4.35 11.21 -3.30
C GLY A 167 4.50 10.49 -1.96
N ARG A 168 4.24 11.20 -0.87
CA ARG A 168 4.21 10.62 0.50
C ARG A 168 2.93 9.87 0.87
N HIS A 169 2.01 9.67 -0.07
CA HIS A 169 0.71 9.05 0.18
C HIS A 169 0.72 7.60 -0.29
N LEU A 170 0.17 6.69 0.52
CA LEU A 170 -0.12 5.33 0.05
C LEU A 170 -1.52 5.34 -0.55
N ILE A 171 -1.65 4.80 -1.75
CA ILE A 171 -2.94 4.60 -2.40
C ILE A 171 -3.19 3.11 -2.62
N LEU A 172 -4.47 2.77 -2.71
CA LEU A 172 -4.95 1.53 -3.30
C LEU A 172 -5.43 1.86 -4.72
N HIS A 173 -4.76 1.30 -5.73
CA HIS A 173 -4.98 1.56 -7.15
C HIS A 173 -5.65 0.34 -7.78
N ASP A 174 -6.76 0.57 -8.48
CA ASP A 174 -7.36 -0.42 -9.36
C ASP A 174 -6.63 -0.38 -10.69
N THR A 175 -6.01 -1.49 -11.10
CA THR A 175 -5.18 -1.55 -12.29
C THR A 175 -5.97 -1.56 -13.59
N ASP A 176 -7.16 -2.14 -13.58
CA ASP A 176 -7.92 -2.42 -14.80
C ASP A 176 -8.85 -1.24 -15.14
N ALA A 177 -9.27 -0.49 -14.11
CA ALA A 177 -10.04 0.75 -14.23
C ALA A 177 -9.18 2.01 -14.14
N ASP A 178 -7.92 1.89 -13.70
CA ASP A 178 -6.98 3.00 -13.50
C ASP A 178 -7.52 4.13 -12.58
N ILE A 179 -8.05 3.72 -11.42
CA ILE A 179 -8.64 4.66 -10.43
C ILE A 179 -8.08 4.45 -9.02
N ILE A 180 -8.17 5.51 -8.21
CA ILE A 180 -7.84 5.47 -6.78
C ILE A 180 -9.03 4.93 -6.00
N VAL A 181 -8.88 3.77 -5.38
CA VAL A 181 -9.93 3.09 -4.60
C VAL A 181 -10.05 3.64 -3.19
N ASP A 182 -8.91 3.85 -2.54
CA ASP A 182 -8.77 4.48 -1.22
C ASP A 182 -7.32 4.92 -1.00
N PHE A 183 -7.05 5.74 0.01
CA PHE A 183 -5.69 6.22 0.27
C PHE A 183 -5.45 6.67 1.72
N ILE A 184 -4.18 6.66 2.11
CA ILE A 184 -3.69 7.17 3.39
C ILE A 184 -2.68 8.29 3.11
N LEU A 185 -2.98 9.49 3.63
CA LEU A 185 -2.10 10.64 3.50
C LEU A 185 -0.90 10.55 4.46
N ASN A 186 0.22 11.10 3.97
CA ASN A 186 1.46 11.37 4.69
C ASN A 186 1.97 10.17 5.51
N VAL A 187 2.21 9.05 4.83
CA VAL A 187 2.69 7.82 5.47
C VAL A 187 4.18 7.58 5.25
N ALA A 188 4.77 8.17 4.21
CA ALA A 188 6.21 8.19 3.99
C ALA A 188 6.82 9.53 4.48
N PRO A 189 8.09 9.53 4.93
CA PRO A 189 8.81 10.72 5.36
C PRO A 189 9.17 11.66 4.20
#